data_AF-A0A926C1X3-F1
#
_entry.id   AF-A0A926C1X3-F1
#
_cell.length_a   1.000
_cell.length_b   1.000
_cell.length_c   1.000
_cell.angle_alpha   90.00
_cell.angle_beta   90.00
_cell.angle_gamma   90.00
#
_symmetry.space_group_name_H-M   'P 1'
#
loop_
_entity.id
_entity.type
_entity.pdbx_description
1 polymer ?
#
loop_
_entity_poly.entity_id
_entity_poly.type
_entity_poly.pdbx_seq_one_letter_code
_entity_poly.pdbx_strand_id
1 'polypeptide(L)'
;MRTKTLVYINVVSLMLTVSGCHRGNQGHIKANLPEAADWRTKRDEGIDFVGNGNAPAWSLDIDFAKQIRFQEATGVLLTVPIPKPQRIGSTAGVLLDARPAADPTTSARRRTRAVKPDRLRVTIEPTVTRDNVLKRDYAYTVRVESGGRRYVGWGAFIKGSERLNGTWTLESFRGQRLHAGQFADKKTPTL
;
A
#
# COMPACT_ATOMS: atom_id res chain seq x y z
N MET A 1 -44.79 -31.74 -70.34
CA MET A 1 -43.41 -31.39 -69.91
C MET A 1 -43.48 -30.16 -69.01
N ARG A 2 -43.28 -30.31 -67.69
CA ARG A 2 -43.34 -29.22 -66.71
C ARG A 2 -41.96 -29.05 -66.08
N THR A 3 -41.36 -27.89 -66.33
CA THR A 3 -40.03 -27.49 -65.86
C THR A 3 -40.12 -27.10 -64.38
N LYS A 4 -39.30 -27.74 -63.53
CA LYS A 4 -39.21 -27.44 -62.10
C LYS A 4 -38.20 -26.31 -61.88
N THR A 5 -38.63 -25.20 -61.31
CA THR A 5 -37.74 -24.13 -60.83
C THR A 5 -37.35 -24.45 -59.39
N LEU A 6 -36.07 -24.71 -59.15
CA LEU A 6 -35.50 -24.92 -57.83
C LEU A 6 -35.16 -23.57 -57.20
N VAL A 7 -35.78 -23.21 -56.08
CA VAL A 7 -35.44 -22.02 -55.29
C VAL A 7 -34.47 -22.46 -54.18
N TYR A 8 -33.23 -22.02 -54.25
CA TYR A 8 -32.20 -22.24 -53.23
C TYR A 8 -32.30 -21.12 -52.18
N ILE A 9 -32.86 -21.40 -51.00
CA ILE A 9 -32.86 -20.48 -49.86
C ILE A 9 -31.63 -20.78 -49.02
N ASN A 10 -30.62 -19.89 -49.09
CA ASN A 10 -29.47 -19.91 -48.18
C ASN A 10 -29.93 -19.45 -46.79
N VAL A 11 -30.01 -20.36 -45.83
CA VAL A 11 -30.18 -20.03 -44.41
C VAL A 11 -28.80 -19.85 -43.80
N VAL A 12 -28.32 -18.60 -43.76
CA VAL A 12 -27.14 -18.22 -43.00
C VAL A 12 -27.56 -18.06 -41.54
N SER A 13 -27.36 -19.11 -40.74
CA SER A 13 -27.49 -19.05 -39.29
C SER A 13 -26.34 -18.21 -38.70
N LEU A 14 -26.64 -16.96 -38.39
CA LEU A 14 -25.75 -16.06 -37.65
C LEU A 14 -25.77 -16.46 -36.15
N MET A 15 -24.82 -17.31 -35.75
CA MET A 15 -24.54 -17.57 -34.33
C MET A 15 -23.90 -16.34 -33.69
N LEU A 16 -24.73 -15.48 -33.09
CA LEU A 16 -24.28 -14.44 -32.17
C LEU A 16 -23.77 -15.13 -30.90
N THR A 17 -22.46 -15.39 -30.85
CA THR A 17 -21.77 -15.72 -29.61
C THR A 17 -21.78 -14.47 -28.74
N VAL A 18 -22.72 -14.43 -27.80
CA VAL A 18 -22.71 -13.44 -26.73
C VAL A 18 -21.49 -13.79 -25.87
N SER A 19 -20.37 -13.09 -26.11
CA SER A 19 -19.26 -13.07 -25.18
C SER A 19 -19.75 -12.45 -23.88
N GLY A 20 -20.30 -13.29 -23.01
CA GLY A 20 -20.58 -12.92 -21.64
C GLY A 20 -19.26 -12.58 -20.99
N CYS A 21 -18.98 -11.28 -20.84
CA CYS A 21 -17.95 -10.78 -19.95
C CYS A 21 -18.25 -11.35 -18.57
N HIS A 22 -17.54 -12.43 -18.22
CA HIS A 22 -17.43 -12.88 -16.84
C HIS A 22 -16.80 -11.73 -16.09
N ARG A 23 -17.66 -11.00 -15.36
CA ARG A 23 -17.25 -10.06 -14.33
C ARG A 23 -16.49 -10.90 -13.32
N GLY A 24 -15.17 -10.95 -13.48
CA GLY A 24 -14.28 -11.55 -12.52
C GLY A 24 -14.66 -10.97 -11.17
N ASN A 25 -15.14 -11.84 -10.30
CA ASN A 25 -15.39 -11.55 -8.90
C ASN A 25 -14.04 -11.06 -8.37
N GLN A 26 -13.85 -9.74 -8.34
CA GLN A 26 -12.76 -9.14 -7.61
C GLN A 26 -13.08 -9.46 -6.17
N GLY A 27 -12.54 -10.59 -5.70
CA GLY A 27 -12.51 -10.91 -4.29
C GLY A 27 -11.91 -9.69 -3.63
N HIS A 28 -12.77 -8.95 -2.92
CA HIS A 28 -12.31 -7.97 -1.96
C HIS A 28 -11.32 -8.73 -1.10
N ILE A 29 -10.02 -8.46 -1.26
CA ILE A 29 -9.00 -8.97 -0.36
C ILE A 29 -9.30 -8.25 0.95
N LYS A 30 -10.19 -8.84 1.74
CA LYS A 30 -10.25 -8.63 3.17
C LYS A 30 -8.90 -9.10 3.68
N ALA A 31 -7.94 -8.20 3.69
CA ALA A 31 -6.75 -8.34 4.51
C ALA A 31 -7.23 -8.22 5.96
N ASN A 32 -7.89 -9.27 6.46
CA ASN A 32 -7.99 -9.54 7.89
C ASN A 32 -6.56 -9.85 8.32
N LEU A 33 -5.76 -8.79 8.47
CA LEU A 33 -4.48 -8.85 9.12
C LEU A 33 -4.80 -9.08 10.60
N PRO A 34 -4.54 -10.27 11.17
CA PRO A 34 -4.68 -10.44 12.61
C PRO A 34 -3.79 -9.39 13.27
N GLU A 35 -4.39 -8.62 14.17
CA GLU A 35 -3.71 -7.57 14.91
C GLU A 35 -2.50 -8.20 15.62
N ALA A 36 -1.29 -7.70 15.33
CA ALA A 36 -0.13 -8.14 16.09
C ALA A 36 -0.25 -7.58 17.51
N ALA A 37 0.22 -8.34 18.51
CA ALA A 37 0.01 -8.02 19.93
C ALA A 37 0.50 -6.61 20.36
N ASP A 38 1.39 -6.00 19.58
CA ASP A 38 2.01 -4.70 19.85
C ASP A 38 1.34 -3.52 19.12
N TRP A 39 0.38 -3.75 18.22
CA TRP A 39 -0.19 -2.69 17.38
C TRP A 39 -0.99 -1.66 18.17
N ARG A 40 -1.64 -2.07 19.27
CA ARG A 40 -2.35 -1.15 20.15
C ARG A 40 -1.40 -0.11 20.74
N THR A 41 -0.30 -0.56 21.34
CA THR A 41 0.74 0.31 21.89
C THR A 41 1.31 1.23 20.81
N LYS A 42 1.61 0.71 19.62
CA LYS A 42 2.11 1.52 18.50
C LYS A 42 1.12 2.59 18.05
N ARG A 43 -0.19 2.30 18.02
CA ARG A 43 -1.22 3.31 17.74
C ARG A 43 -1.26 4.39 18.81
N ASP A 44 -1.14 4.02 20.08
CA ASP A 44 -1.11 4.97 21.20
C ASP A 44 0.13 5.89 21.14
N GLU A 45 1.25 5.40 20.58
CA GLU A 45 2.44 6.21 20.25
C GLU A 45 2.26 7.11 19.02
N GLY A 46 1.15 6.97 18.28
CA GLY A 46 0.87 7.72 17.06
C GLY A 46 1.41 7.09 15.78
N ILE A 47 1.88 5.83 15.83
CA ILE A 47 2.36 5.12 14.64
C ILE A 47 1.19 4.80 13.72
N ASP A 48 1.31 5.21 12.46
CA ASP A 48 0.31 5.02 11.43
C ASP A 48 0.61 3.78 10.58
N PHE A 49 1.90 3.49 10.35
CA PHE A 49 2.36 2.39 9.49
C PHE A 49 3.54 1.64 10.13
N VAL A 50 3.51 0.32 9.99
CA VAL A 50 4.58 -0.58 10.44
C VAL A 50 5.12 -1.37 9.26
N GLY A 51 6.42 -1.65 9.28
CA GLY A 51 7.07 -2.56 8.36
C GLY A 51 8.09 -3.45 9.08
N ASN A 52 8.30 -4.64 8.55
CA ASN A 52 9.34 -5.54 9.03
C ASN A 52 9.82 -6.48 7.93
N GLY A 53 11.00 -7.05 8.13
CA GLY A 53 11.54 -8.10 7.28
C GLY A 53 12.55 -8.95 8.05
N ASN A 54 12.89 -10.10 7.49
CA ASN A 54 13.60 -11.16 8.24
C ASN A 54 15.01 -11.47 7.70
N ALA A 55 15.39 -10.99 6.51
CA ALA A 55 16.68 -11.29 5.87
C ALA A 55 17.33 -10.06 5.21
N PRO A 56 18.19 -9.31 5.93
CA PRO A 56 18.43 -9.37 7.38
C PRO A 56 17.18 -8.97 8.17
N ALA A 57 17.13 -9.24 9.47
CA ALA A 57 15.99 -8.80 10.29
C ALA A 57 16.01 -7.28 10.52
N TRP A 58 14.83 -6.65 10.42
CA TRP A 58 14.64 -5.21 10.62
C TRP A 58 13.19 -4.87 10.95
N SER A 59 12.98 -3.71 11.56
CA SER A 59 11.66 -3.11 11.80
C SER A 59 11.62 -1.63 11.41
N LEU A 60 10.44 -1.15 11.08
CA LEU A 60 10.16 0.21 10.66
C LEU A 60 8.83 0.64 11.27
N ASP A 61 8.82 1.79 11.93
CA ASP A 61 7.62 2.48 12.37
C ASP A 61 7.57 3.87 11.73
N ILE A 62 6.39 4.27 11.26
CA ILE A 62 6.17 5.58 10.66
C ILE A 62 4.99 6.26 11.37
N ASP A 63 5.27 7.39 11.99
CA ASP A 63 4.29 8.43 12.33
C ASP A 63 4.36 9.47 11.20
N PHE A 64 3.33 9.51 10.33
CA PHE A 64 3.35 10.41 9.16
C PHE A 64 3.26 11.88 9.55
N ALA A 65 2.97 12.21 10.81
CA ALA A 65 2.96 13.57 11.31
C ALA A 65 4.31 13.98 11.93
N LYS A 66 5.18 13.02 12.30
CA LYS A 66 6.41 13.31 13.04
C LYS A 66 7.66 12.73 12.41
N GLN A 67 7.79 11.41 12.42
CA GLN A 67 9.08 10.76 12.23
C GLN A 67 8.98 9.32 11.73
N ILE A 68 10.10 8.86 11.19
CA ILE A 68 10.34 7.46 10.82
C ILE A 68 11.38 6.90 11.80
N ARG A 69 11.08 5.75 12.40
CA ARG A 69 12.01 4.94 13.22
C ARG A 69 12.35 3.67 12.46
N PHE A 70 13.61 3.51 12.07
CA PHE A 70 14.11 2.30 11.41
C PHE A 70 15.13 1.60 12.30
N GLN A 71 14.92 0.32 12.58
CA GLN A 71 15.78 -0.46 13.46
C GLN A 71 16.28 -1.71 12.75
N GLU A 72 17.59 -1.92 12.80
CA GLU A 72 18.23 -3.13 12.30
C GLU A 72 18.36 -4.20 13.40
N ALA A 73 18.52 -5.46 13.00
CA ALA A 73 18.82 -6.57 13.93
C ALA A 73 20.08 -6.35 14.78
N THR A 74 21.03 -5.54 14.31
CA THR A 74 22.23 -5.17 15.06
C THR A 74 21.94 -4.23 16.23
N GLY A 75 20.71 -3.74 16.36
CA GLY A 75 20.30 -2.77 17.39
C GLY A 75 20.48 -1.32 16.98
N VAL A 76 21.02 -1.04 15.78
CA VAL A 76 21.13 0.33 15.26
C VAL A 76 19.73 0.87 15.01
N LEU A 77 19.36 1.93 15.73
CA LEU A 77 18.12 2.67 15.58
C LEU A 77 18.41 4.01 14.89
N LEU A 78 17.80 4.22 13.74
CA LEU A 78 17.81 5.49 13.01
C LEU A 78 16.44 6.15 13.16
N THR A 79 16.43 7.39 13.67
CA THR A 79 15.22 8.22 13.75
C THR A 79 15.40 9.44 12.87
N VAL A 80 14.47 9.66 11.94
CA VAL A 80 14.52 10.78 10.99
C VAL A 80 13.17 11.47 10.89
N PRO A 81 13.12 12.79 10.63
CA PRO A 81 11.86 13.49 10.40
C PRO A 81 11.15 12.95 9.15
N ILE A 82 9.81 12.99 9.17
CA ILE A 82 9.00 12.56 8.03
C ILE A 82 9.23 13.51 6.83
N PRO A 83 9.67 13.02 5.66
CA PRO A 83 9.82 13.86 4.47
C PRO A 83 8.47 14.00 3.75
N LYS A 84 8.40 14.92 2.79
CA LYS A 84 7.25 15.00 1.88
C LYS A 84 7.15 13.70 1.06
N PRO A 85 6.01 12.98 1.09
CA PRO A 85 5.82 11.78 0.30
C PRO A 85 5.88 12.06 -1.21
N GLN A 86 6.59 11.22 -1.94
CA GLN A 86 6.68 11.28 -3.39
C GLN A 86 5.99 10.06 -3.99
N ARG A 87 5.10 10.26 -4.96
CA ARG A 87 4.50 9.14 -5.68
C ARG A 87 5.55 8.51 -6.59
N ILE A 88 5.61 7.18 -6.60
CA ILE A 88 6.52 6.42 -7.46
C ILE A 88 5.76 5.35 -8.23
N GLY A 89 6.24 5.09 -9.45
CA GLY A 89 5.64 4.13 -10.37
C GLY A 89 4.21 4.50 -10.81
N SER A 90 3.60 3.62 -11.59
CA SER A 90 2.20 3.73 -12.00
C SER A 90 1.23 3.33 -10.88
N THR A 91 1.66 2.41 -10.01
CA THR A 91 0.79 1.63 -9.10
C THR A 91 0.66 2.23 -7.70
N ALA A 92 0.46 3.54 -7.59
CA ALA A 92 0.22 4.25 -6.31
C ALA A 92 1.29 4.01 -5.21
N GLY A 93 2.53 3.69 -5.59
CA GLY A 93 3.63 3.56 -4.63
C GLY A 93 4.06 4.90 -4.05
N VAL A 94 4.68 4.86 -2.88
CA VAL A 94 5.18 6.04 -2.15
C VAL A 94 6.66 5.88 -1.82
N LEU A 95 7.42 6.94 -2.06
CA LEU A 95 8.81 7.12 -1.66
C LEU A 95 8.89 8.17 -0.56
N LEU A 96 9.54 7.80 0.54
CA LEU A 96 9.96 8.68 1.62
C LEU A 96 11.48 8.75 1.60
N ASP A 97 11.99 9.92 1.23
CA ASP A 97 13.42 10.16 1.10
C ASP A 97 13.87 11.09 2.23
N ALA A 98 14.21 10.48 3.37
CA ALA A 98 14.47 11.17 4.61
C ALA A 98 15.97 11.39 4.84
N ARG A 99 16.29 12.54 5.42
CA ARG A 99 17.64 12.88 5.88
C ARG A 99 17.60 13.05 7.38
N PRO A 100 18.61 12.56 8.12
CA PRO A 100 18.70 12.84 9.55
C PRO A 100 18.79 14.35 9.76
N ALA A 101 18.14 14.83 10.82
CA ALA A 101 18.27 16.23 11.21
C ALA A 101 19.75 16.54 11.44
N ALA A 102 20.25 17.63 10.85
CA ALA A 102 21.57 18.11 11.18
C ALA A 102 21.58 18.50 12.66
N ASP A 103 22.42 17.88 13.47
CA ASP A 103 22.61 18.27 14.86
C ASP A 103 23.29 19.66 14.88
N PRO A 104 22.61 20.71 15.38
CA PRO A 104 23.20 22.05 15.42
C PRO A 104 24.36 22.17 16.41
N THR A 105 24.55 21.19 17.32
CA THR A 105 25.58 21.25 18.38
C THR A 105 26.96 20.72 17.95
N THR A 106 27.08 20.08 16.79
CA THR A 106 28.34 19.48 16.32
C THR A 106 29.18 20.38 15.39
N SER A 107 29.03 21.71 15.51
CA SER A 107 29.74 22.68 14.64
C SER A 107 31.23 22.90 14.96
N ALA A 108 31.86 22.19 15.90
CA ALA A 108 33.23 22.58 16.33
C ALA A 108 34.24 21.49 16.71
N ARG A 109 33.95 20.18 16.65
CA ARG A 109 35.00 19.19 17.01
C ARG A 109 35.04 17.98 16.09
N ARG A 110 36.24 17.81 15.52
CA ARG A 110 36.86 16.59 14.97
C ARG A 110 36.64 16.32 13.48
N ARG A 111 37.67 16.61 12.68
CA ARG A 111 37.91 16.07 11.32
C ARG A 111 38.25 14.57 11.36
N THR A 112 37.46 13.77 12.06
CA THR A 112 37.44 12.31 11.86
C THR A 112 36.38 12.08 10.79
N ARG A 113 36.79 11.56 9.62
CA ARG A 113 35.95 11.12 8.48
C ARG A 113 34.50 10.92 8.91
N ALA A 114 33.71 12.00 8.86
CA ALA A 114 32.37 12.00 9.42
C ALA A 114 31.57 11.00 8.60
N VAL A 115 31.16 9.90 9.23
CA VAL A 115 30.20 8.98 8.64
C VAL A 115 28.97 9.83 8.37
N LYS A 116 28.73 10.11 7.10
CA LYS A 116 27.63 10.97 6.65
C LYS A 116 26.36 10.43 7.31
N PRO A 117 25.55 11.28 7.96
CA PRO A 117 24.32 10.83 8.59
C PRO A 117 23.49 10.11 7.53
N ASP A 118 23.14 8.87 7.84
CA ASP A 118 22.74 7.93 6.82
C ASP A 118 21.37 8.31 6.27
N ARG A 119 21.30 8.53 4.96
CA ARG A 119 20.06 8.88 4.27
C ARG A 119 19.16 7.66 4.30
N LEU A 120 17.92 7.82 4.76
CA LEU A 120 16.95 6.75 4.83
C LEU A 120 15.99 6.86 3.65
N ARG A 121 15.98 5.87 2.78
CA ARG A 121 15.05 5.79 1.65
C ARG A 121 14.05 4.67 1.90
N VAL A 122 12.77 5.01 2.05
CA VAL A 122 11.69 4.03 2.24
C VAL A 122 10.77 4.04 1.03
N THR A 123 10.54 2.88 0.44
CA THR A 123 9.58 2.65 -0.65
C THR A 123 8.48 1.74 -0.14
N ILE A 124 7.23 2.19 -0.28
CA ILE A 124 6.02 1.45 0.08
C ILE A 124 5.21 1.25 -1.20
N GLU A 125 5.03 -0.01 -1.60
CA GLU A 125 4.30 -0.37 -2.80
C GLU A 125 3.08 -1.23 -2.42
N PRO A 126 1.88 -1.00 -3.01
CA PRO A 126 0.67 -1.76 -2.73
C PRO A 126 0.68 -3.11 -3.46
N THR A 127 1.71 -3.91 -3.18
CA THR A 127 1.89 -5.25 -3.70
C THR A 127 1.70 -6.23 -2.55
N VAL A 128 0.68 -7.08 -2.65
CA VAL A 128 0.40 -8.11 -1.65
C VAL A 128 1.58 -9.06 -1.57
N THR A 129 2.09 -9.27 -0.36
CA THR A 129 3.17 -10.21 -0.11
C THR A 129 2.86 -11.05 1.13
N ARG A 130 3.29 -12.31 1.11
CA ARG A 130 3.08 -13.24 2.22
C ARG A 130 4.37 -13.35 3.04
N ASP A 131 4.26 -13.09 4.33
CA ASP A 131 5.30 -13.48 5.29
C ASP A 131 5.26 -15.00 5.45
N ASN A 132 6.30 -15.66 4.96
CA ASN A 132 6.40 -17.12 4.98
C ASN A 132 6.65 -17.70 6.38
N VAL A 133 7.07 -16.88 7.35
CA VAL A 133 7.30 -17.27 8.74
C VAL A 133 5.99 -17.22 9.51
N LEU A 134 5.31 -16.07 9.49
CA LEU A 134 4.04 -15.89 10.20
C LEU A 134 2.82 -16.37 9.41
N LYS A 135 3.00 -16.84 8.16
CA LYS A 135 1.95 -17.23 7.22
C LYS A 135 0.86 -16.16 7.07
N ARG A 136 1.27 -14.89 7.10
CA ARG A 136 0.38 -13.71 7.07
C ARG A 136 0.54 -12.95 5.76
N ASP A 137 -0.58 -12.53 5.18
CA ASP A 137 -0.61 -11.69 3.99
C ASP A 137 -0.61 -10.21 4.38
N TYR A 138 0.28 -9.43 3.79
CA TYR A 138 0.38 -7.99 3.96
C TYR A 138 0.06 -7.29 2.65
N ALA A 139 -0.65 -6.18 2.73
CA ALA A 139 -1.06 -5.41 1.56
C ALA A 139 0.09 -4.62 0.90
N TYR A 140 1.22 -4.45 1.60
CA TYR A 140 2.33 -3.62 1.14
C TYR A 140 3.66 -4.35 1.19
N THR A 141 4.43 -4.16 0.12
CA THR A 141 5.86 -4.47 0.08
C THR A 141 6.63 -3.21 0.48
N VAL A 142 7.58 -3.37 1.40
CA VAL A 142 8.41 -2.28 1.91
C VAL A 142 9.85 -2.53 1.54
N ARG A 143 10.50 -1.51 0.97
CA ARG A 143 11.95 -1.51 0.73
C ARG A 143 12.59 -0.35 1.46
N VAL A 144 13.66 -0.62 2.18
CA VAL A 144 14.45 0.40 2.88
C VAL A 144 15.87 0.38 2.36
N GLU A 145 16.44 1.54 2.05
CA GLU A 145 17.87 1.72 1.79
C GLU A 145 18.45 2.64 2.86
N SER A 146 19.51 2.18 3.54
CA SER A 146 20.27 2.94 4.54
C SER A 146 21.70 2.41 4.54
N GLY A 147 22.70 3.28 4.51
CA GLY A 147 24.11 2.87 4.67
C GLY A 147 24.66 2.06 3.53
N GLY A 148 24.09 2.22 2.33
CA GLY A 148 24.37 1.35 1.19
C GLY A 148 23.81 -0.07 1.33
N ARG A 149 23.09 -0.37 2.42
CA ARG A 149 22.40 -1.65 2.62
C ARG A 149 20.94 -1.52 2.18
N ARG A 150 20.41 -2.64 1.72
CA ARG A 150 19.04 -2.76 1.23
C ARG A 150 18.30 -3.80 2.06
N TYR A 151 17.07 -3.45 2.40
CA TYR A 151 16.17 -4.25 3.20
C TYR A 151 14.86 -4.37 2.44
N VAL A 152 14.31 -5.58 2.41
CA VAL A 152 13.02 -5.87 1.79
C VAL A 152 12.17 -6.60 2.80
N GLY A 153 10.88 -6.30 2.79
CA GLY A 153 9.93 -6.89 3.70
C GLY A 153 8.53 -6.41 3.40
N TRP A 154 7.71 -6.39 4.42
CA TRP A 154 6.27 -6.20 4.32
C TRP A 154 5.82 -5.15 5.31
N GLY A 155 4.65 -4.57 5.06
CA GLY A 155 4.11 -3.55 5.96
C GLY A 155 2.59 -3.45 5.91
N ALA A 156 2.07 -2.73 6.89
CA ALA A 156 0.65 -2.50 7.08
C ALA A 156 0.40 -1.12 7.70
N PHE A 157 -0.69 -0.48 7.27
CA PHE A 157 -1.26 0.62 8.03
C PHE A 157 -2.01 0.03 9.22
N ILE A 158 -1.60 0.44 10.42
CA ILE A 158 -2.19 -0.07 11.67
C ILE A 158 -3.27 0.87 12.20
N LYS A 159 -3.27 2.13 11.78
CA LYS A 159 -4.33 3.07 12.14
C LYS A 159 -5.56 2.80 11.30
N GLY A 160 -6.64 2.45 11.98
CA GLY A 160 -7.91 2.15 11.31
C GLY A 160 -8.00 0.76 10.69
N SER A 161 -7.05 -0.16 10.90
CA SER A 161 -7.23 -1.58 10.52
C SER A 161 -8.51 -2.17 11.12
N GLU A 162 -8.87 -1.76 12.34
CA GLU A 162 -10.16 -2.08 12.97
C GLU A 162 -11.36 -1.32 12.35
N ARG A 163 -11.12 -0.13 11.78
CA ARG A 163 -12.14 0.72 11.13
C ARG A 163 -12.43 0.30 9.69
N LEU A 164 -11.51 -0.41 9.04
CA LEU A 164 -11.65 -0.90 7.67
C LEU A 164 -12.38 -2.26 7.60
N ASN A 165 -12.83 -2.79 8.74
CA ASN A 165 -13.72 -3.96 8.82
C ASN A 165 -15.19 -3.62 8.48
N GLY A 166 -15.42 -2.56 7.70
CA GLY A 166 -16.74 -2.00 7.42
C GLY A 166 -16.94 -1.64 5.95
N THR A 167 -18.15 -1.16 5.67
CA THR A 167 -18.59 -0.69 4.36
C THR A 167 -17.91 0.63 4.00
N TRP A 168 -17.21 0.69 2.87
CA TRP A 168 -16.64 1.95 2.40
C TRP A 168 -17.73 2.81 1.81
N THR A 169 -17.79 4.10 2.13
CA THR A 169 -18.78 5.03 1.56
C THR A 169 -18.07 6.12 0.77
N LEU A 170 -18.50 6.35 -0.48
CA LEU A 170 -17.93 7.40 -1.31
C LEU A 170 -18.39 8.79 -0.83
N GLU A 171 -17.50 9.53 -0.15
CA GLU A 171 -17.83 10.86 0.41
C GLU A 171 -17.68 12.01 -0.60
N SER A 172 -16.78 11.87 -1.58
CA SER A 172 -16.57 12.88 -2.61
C SER A 172 -16.15 12.28 -3.96
N PHE A 173 -16.57 12.91 -5.04
CA PHE A 173 -16.20 12.55 -6.41
C PHE A 173 -15.89 13.80 -7.21
N ARG A 174 -14.69 13.86 -7.81
CA ARG A 174 -14.20 15.02 -8.58
C ARG A 174 -14.26 16.35 -7.82
N GLY A 175 -13.95 16.32 -6.52
CA GLY A 175 -13.98 17.51 -5.66
C GLY A 175 -15.38 17.95 -5.21
N GLN A 176 -16.44 17.27 -5.67
CA GLN A 176 -17.79 17.51 -5.19
C GLN A 176 -18.10 16.53 -4.04
N ARG A 177 -18.54 17.08 -2.91
CA ARG A 177 -19.06 16.26 -1.80
C ARG A 177 -20.37 15.62 -2.22
N LEU A 178 -20.48 14.32 -2.00
CA LEU A 178 -21.65 13.55 -2.39
C LEU A 178 -22.64 13.46 -1.22
N HIS A 179 -23.92 13.60 -1.55
CA HIS A 179 -25.02 13.44 -0.61
C HIS A 179 -25.92 12.30 -1.06
N ALA A 180 -26.47 11.57 -0.10
CA ALA A 180 -27.29 10.39 -0.37
C ALA A 180 -28.48 10.69 -1.30
N GLY A 181 -29.06 11.89 -1.22
CA GLY A 181 -30.16 12.34 -2.09
C GLY A 181 -29.80 12.53 -3.57
N GLN A 182 -28.52 12.42 -3.96
CA GLN A 182 -28.07 12.48 -5.35
C GLN A 182 -28.15 11.12 -6.07
N PHE A 183 -28.53 10.06 -5.35
CA PHE A 183 -28.62 8.69 -5.88
C PHE A 183 -30.07 8.21 -5.85
N ALA A 184 -30.44 7.35 -6.80
CA ALA A 184 -31.81 6.90 -7.01
C ALA A 184 -32.41 6.15 -5.81
N ASP A 185 -31.57 5.48 -5.03
CA ASP A 185 -31.93 4.74 -3.82
C ASP A 185 -31.79 5.58 -2.53
N LYS A 186 -31.48 6.88 -2.66
CA LYS A 186 -31.20 7.81 -1.56
C LYS A 186 -30.09 7.31 -0.63
N LYS A 187 -29.12 6.55 -1.15
CA LYS A 187 -27.95 6.07 -0.40
C LYS A 187 -26.68 6.45 -1.14
N THR A 188 -25.64 6.82 -0.39
CA THR A 188 -24.30 7.02 -0.96
C THR A 188 -23.74 5.67 -1.39
N PRO A 189 -23.09 5.59 -2.58
CA PRO A 189 -22.49 4.35 -3.05
C PRO A 189 -21.49 3.81 -2.05
N THR A 190 -21.59 2.50 -1.82
CA THR A 190 -20.69 1.80 -0.93
C THR A 190 -19.95 0.65 -1.62
N LEU A 191 -18.72 0.38 -1.16
CA LEU A 191 -17.86 -0.73 -1.62
C LEU A 191 -17.60 -1.73 -0.49
#